data_AF-A0A7C8ZMT7-F1
#
_entry.id   AF-A0A7C8ZMT7-F1
#
_cell.length_a   1.000
_cell.length_b   1.000
_cell.length_c   1.000
_cell.angle_alpha   90.00
_cell.angle_beta   90.00
_cell.angle_gamma   90.00
#
_symmetry.space_group_name_H-M   'P 1'
#
loop_
_entity.id
_entity.type
_entity.pdbx_description
1 polymer ?
#
loop_
_entity_poly.entity_id
_entity_poly.type
_entity_poly.pdbx_seq_one_letter_code
_entity_poly.pdbx_strand_id
1 'polypeptide(L)'
;LGPEIKPVDAVTITAGLDNQGVVILQRQIMKEQDEGLEKLEETVISTKHVALTVNEELNLHARLIDSLDDHVEFTGSRMQGTKHIWSTVFMAVLAFYALLLPFKRLWH
;
A
#
# COMPACT_ATOMS: atom_id res chain seq x y z
N LEU A 1 22.05 12.23 -12.44
CA LEU A 1 22.79 11.72 -13.61
C LEU A 1 23.76 12.81 -14.03
N GLY A 2 24.98 12.78 -13.50
CA GLY A 2 26.03 13.71 -13.92
C GLY A 2 26.40 13.47 -15.38
N PRO A 3 27.05 14.42 -16.06
CA PRO A 3 27.47 14.23 -17.44
C PRO A 3 28.40 13.03 -17.52
N GLU A 4 27.94 11.94 -18.13
CA GLU A 4 28.77 10.80 -18.45
C GLU A 4 29.74 11.23 -19.56
N ILE A 5 30.92 11.72 -19.17
CA ILE A 5 31.97 12.03 -20.13
C ILE A 5 32.49 10.69 -20.63
N LYS A 6 32.11 10.31 -21.85
CA LYS A 6 32.63 9.09 -22.48
C LYS A 6 34.16 9.18 -22.54
N PRO A 7 34.89 8.07 -22.37
CA PRO A 7 36.35 8.08 -22.34
C PRO A 7 36.97 8.69 -23.61
N VAL A 8 36.30 8.59 -24.77
CA VAL A 8 36.69 9.27 -26.03
C VAL A 8 36.59 10.79 -25.93
N ASP A 9 35.58 11.32 -25.25
CA ASP A 9 35.39 12.75 -25.06
C ASP A 9 36.40 13.30 -24.05
N ALA A 10 36.73 12.54 -22.99
CA ALA A 10 37.74 12.92 -22.00
C ALA A 10 39.15 13.07 -22.61
N VAL A 11 39.53 12.17 -23.52
CA VAL A 11 40.81 12.27 -24.25
C VAL A 11 40.80 13.47 -25.20
N THR A 12 39.68 13.74 -25.87
CA THR A 12 39.53 14.87 -26.79
C THR A 12 39.58 16.23 -26.05
N ILE A 13 38.97 16.32 -24.87
CA ILE A 13 38.95 17.53 -24.02
C ILE A 13 40.33 17.82 -23.41
N THR A 14 41.06 16.77 -23.01
CA THR A 14 42.37 16.93 -22.37
C THR A 14 43.54 17.04 -23.36
N ALA A 15 43.38 16.59 -24.61
CA ALA A 15 44.42 16.68 -25.65
C ALA A 15 44.86 18.11 -26.00
N GLY A 16 44.05 19.13 -25.68
CA GLY A 16 44.35 20.55 -25.90
C GLY A 16 44.85 21.30 -24.66
N LEU A 17 44.97 20.64 -23.51
CA LEU A 17 45.34 21.27 -22.24
C LEU A 17 46.79 20.95 -21.86
N ASP A 18 47.48 21.92 -21.28
CA ASP A 18 48.74 21.64 -20.57
C ASP A 18 48.46 20.94 -19.23
N ASN A 19 49.51 20.47 -18.54
CA ASN A 19 49.35 19.77 -17.25
C ASN A 19 48.60 20.61 -16.21
N GLN A 20 48.74 21.95 -16.25
CA GLN A 20 48.01 22.85 -15.36
C GLN A 20 46.52 22.90 -15.71
N GLY A 21 46.18 22.98 -17.00
CA GLY A 21 44.82 22.96 -17.53
C GLY A 21 44.11 21.65 -17.21
N VAL A 22 44.80 20.50 -17.30
CA VAL A 22 44.23 19.19 -16.90
C VAL A 22 43.88 19.17 -15.41
N VAL A 23 44.75 19.70 -14.54
CA VAL A 23 44.48 19.75 -13.09
C VAL A 23 43.35 20.73 -12.75
N ILE A 24 43.22 21.85 -13.47
CA ILE A 24 42.10 22.78 -13.31
C ILE A 24 40.78 22.10 -13.73
N LEU A 25 40.77 21.41 -14.86
CA LEU A 25 39.61 20.65 -15.32
C LEU A 25 39.21 19.58 -14.31
N GLN A 26 40.17 18.84 -13.76
CA GLN A 26 39.90 17.84 -12.72
C GLN A 26 39.25 18.47 -11.48
N ARG A 27 39.74 19.62 -11.02
CA ARG A 27 39.13 20.34 -9.89
C ARG A 27 37.70 20.81 -10.18
N GLN A 28 37.42 21.24 -11.41
CA GLN A 28 36.07 21.61 -11.81
C GLN A 28 35.14 20.40 -11.80
N ILE A 29 35.58 19.27 -12.37
CA ILE A 29 34.81 18.02 -12.36
C ILE A 29 34.56 17.54 -10.93
N MET A 30 35.57 17.61 -10.06
CA MET A 30 35.40 17.24 -8.64
C MET A 30 34.35 18.12 -7.95
N LYS A 31 34.36 19.42 -8.23
CA LYS A 31 33.34 20.34 -7.69
C LYS A 31 31.93 20.01 -8.20
N GLU A 32 31.78 19.74 -9.49
CA GLU A 32 30.48 19.35 -10.08
C GLU A 32 29.97 18.02 -9.52
N GLN A 33 30.88 17.08 -9.22
CA GLN A 33 30.54 15.82 -8.58
C GLN A 33 30.12 16.01 -7.12
N ASP A 34 30.82 16.84 -6.35
CA ASP A 34 30.44 17.14 -4.96
C ASP A 34 29.04 17.77 -4.89
N GLU A 35 28.73 18.73 -5.76
CA GLU A 35 27.37 19.31 -5.88
C GLU A 35 26.32 18.26 -6.29
N GLY A 36 26.72 17.27 -7.11
CA GLY A 36 25.87 16.15 -7.48
C GLY A 36 25.62 15.18 -6.31
N LEU A 37 26.64 14.93 -5.48
CA LEU A 37 26.54 14.07 -4.31
C LEU A 37 25.69 14.70 -3.21
N GLU A 38 25.78 16.01 -3.00
CA GLU A 38 24.93 16.74 -2.05
C GLU A 38 23.43 16.59 -2.40
N LYS A 39 23.09 16.78 -3.68
CA LYS A 39 21.70 16.57 -4.17
C LYS A 39 21.26 15.11 -4.06
N LEU A 40 22.18 14.18 -4.31
CA LEU A 40 21.89 12.76 -4.15
C LEU A 40 21.63 12.41 -2.68
N GLU A 41 22.43 12.95 -1.77
CA GLU A 41 22.24 12.78 -0.33
C GLU A 41 20.87 13.30 0.12
N GLU A 42 20.50 14.52 -0.27
CA GLU A 42 19.18 15.10 0.02
C GLU A 42 18.05 14.18 -0.49
N THR A 43 18.19 13.68 -1.73
CA THR A 43 17.21 12.79 -2.35
C THR A 43 17.12 11.45 -1.59
N VAL A 44 18.25 10.88 -1.18
CA VAL A 44 18.30 9.61 -0.43
C VAL A 44 17.68 9.79 0.95
N ILE A 45 17.98 10.89 1.65
CA ILE A 45 17.39 11.21 2.95
C ILE A 45 15.88 11.37 2.81
N SER A 46 15.41 12.11 1.80
CA SER A 46 13.98 12.27 1.52
C SER A 46 13.29 10.93 1.23
N THR A 47 13.90 10.12 0.35
CA THR A 47 13.40 8.77 0.02
C THR A 47 13.33 7.88 1.24
N LYS A 48 14.32 7.95 2.15
CA LYS A 48 14.31 7.22 3.42
C LYS A 48 13.13 7.64 4.31
N HIS A 49 12.87 8.94 4.45
CA HIS A 49 11.73 9.42 5.23
C HIS A 49 10.41 8.91 4.66
N VAL A 50 10.22 9.01 3.33
CA VAL A 50 9.03 8.47 2.65
C VAL A 50 8.88 6.98 2.91
N ALA A 51 9.96 6.19 2.80
CA ALA A 51 9.93 4.76 3.05
C ALA A 51 9.53 4.41 4.49
N LEU A 52 10.02 5.16 5.49
CA LEU A 52 9.64 4.98 6.89
C LEU A 52 8.15 5.28 7.09
N THR A 53 7.65 6.40 6.57
CA THR A 53 6.24 6.77 6.66
C THR A 53 5.32 5.75 5.96
N VAL A 54 5.71 5.26 4.78
CA VAL A 54 4.96 4.22 4.07
C VAL A 54 4.91 2.92 4.90
N ASN A 55 6.01 2.53 5.53
CA ASN A 55 6.03 1.35 6.39
C ASN A 55 5.14 1.50 7.63
N GLU A 56 5.10 2.68 8.24
CA GLU A 56 4.20 2.99 9.35
C GLU A 56 2.72 2.88 8.93
N GLU A 57 2.36 3.47 7.78
CA GLU A 57 1.01 3.41 7.24
C GLU A 57 0.59 1.98 6.88
N LEU A 58 1.50 1.17 6.30
CA LEU A 58 1.23 -0.24 6.01
C LEU A 58 0.99 -1.06 7.29
N ASN A 59 1.73 -0.79 8.37
CA ASN A 59 1.50 -1.44 9.66
C ASN A 59 0.15 -1.01 10.26
N LEU A 60 -0.21 0.27 10.15
CA LEU A 60 -1.54 0.75 10.55
C LEU A 60 -2.65 0.07 9.73
N HIS A 61 -2.50 0.02 8.41
CA HIS A 61 -3.43 -0.64 7.50
C HIS A 61 -3.60 -2.13 7.79
N ALA A 62 -2.51 -2.85 8.12
CA ALA A 62 -2.60 -4.26 8.52
C ALA A 62 -3.50 -4.43 9.75
N ARG A 63 -3.29 -3.62 10.79
CA ARG A 63 -4.13 -3.66 12.00
C ARG A 63 -5.59 -3.29 11.73
N LEU A 64 -5.82 -2.31 10.85
CA LEU A 64 -7.17 -1.91 10.46
C LEU A 64 -7.88 -3.02 9.69
N ILE A 65 -7.17 -3.73 8.82
CA ILE A 65 -7.71 -4.89 8.09
C ILE A 65 -8.03 -6.03 9.06
N ASP A 66 -7.12 -6.34 9.99
CA ASP A 66 -7.37 -7.37 11.01
C ASP A 66 -8.63 -7.04 11.84
N SER A 67 -8.76 -5.79 12.29
CA SER A 67 -9.95 -5.35 13.02
C SER A 67 -11.23 -5.39 12.16
N LEU A 68 -11.11 -5.12 10.86
CA LEU A 68 -12.26 -5.21 9.96
C LEU A 68 -12.70 -6.67 9.77
N ASP A 69 -11.74 -7.60 9.68
CA ASP A 69 -12.01 -9.04 9.57
C ASP A 69 -12.80 -9.55 10.79
N ASP A 70 -12.35 -9.19 12.01
CA ASP A 70 -13.05 -9.51 13.26
C ASP A 70 -14.50 -8.99 13.25
N HIS A 71 -14.72 -7.77 12.76
CA HIS A 71 -16.04 -7.15 12.69
C HIS A 71 -16.96 -7.82 11.65
N VAL A 72 -16.39 -8.26 10.52
CA VAL A 72 -17.12 -9.00 9.48
C VAL A 72 -17.53 -10.38 10.01
N GLU A 73 -16.64 -11.09 10.70
CA GLU A 73 -16.95 -12.40 11.29
C GLU A 73 -18.07 -12.29 12.35
N PHE A 74 -18.01 -11.29 13.23
CA PHE A 74 -19.05 -11.04 14.23
C PHE A 74 -20.41 -10.74 13.58
N THR A 75 -20.42 -9.88 12.55
CA THR A 75 -21.64 -9.52 11.82
C THR A 75 -22.22 -10.74 11.09
N GLY A 76 -21.37 -11.55 10.46
CA GLY A 76 -21.76 -12.80 9.82
C GLY A 76 -22.39 -13.79 10.79
N SER A 77 -21.77 -13.97 11.96
CA SER A 77 -22.28 -14.87 13.02
C SER A 77 -23.65 -14.43 13.54
N ARG A 78 -23.85 -13.13 13.79
CA ARG A 78 -25.16 -12.60 14.20
C ARG A 78 -26.21 -12.79 13.12
N MET A 79 -25.87 -12.54 11.86
CA MET A 79 -26.79 -12.72 10.74
C MET A 79 -27.19 -14.19 10.57
N GLN A 80 -26.26 -15.15 10.73
CA GLN A 80 -26.57 -16.58 10.74
C GLN A 80 -27.52 -16.94 11.89
N GLY A 81 -27.25 -16.45 13.10
CA GLY A 81 -28.14 -16.63 14.25
C GLY A 81 -29.55 -16.09 13.98
N THR A 82 -29.66 -14.89 13.42
CA THR A 82 -30.95 -14.31 13.01
C THR A 82 -31.66 -15.16 11.95
N LYS A 83 -30.95 -15.67 10.94
CA LYS A 83 -31.51 -16.59 9.94
C LYS A 83 -32.07 -17.86 10.58
N HIS A 84 -31.33 -18.46 11.51
CA HIS A 84 -31.79 -19.66 12.23
C HIS A 84 -33.06 -19.39 13.03
N ILE A 85 -33.10 -18.28 13.79
CA ILE A 85 -34.27 -17.90 14.58
C ILE A 85 -35.49 -17.70 13.67
N TRP A 86 -35.34 -16.96 12.57
CA TRP A 86 -36.41 -16.75 11.60
C TRP A 86 -36.92 -18.06 11.00
N SER A 87 -36.03 -18.99 10.67
CA SER A 87 -36.42 -20.32 10.19
C SER A 87 -37.26 -21.07 11.21
N THR A 88 -36.84 -21.06 12.49
CA THR A 88 -37.61 -21.71 13.56
C THR A 88 -38.98 -21.09 13.75
N VAL A 89 -39.06 -19.75 13.78
CA VAL A 89 -40.32 -19.01 13.90
C VAL A 89 -41.24 -19.28 12.71
N PHE A 90 -40.70 -19.25 11.48
CA PHE A 90 -41.45 -19.56 10.27
C PHE A 90 -42.05 -20.96 10.31
N MET A 91 -41.27 -21.97 10.72
CA MET A 91 -41.76 -23.34 10.86
C MET A 91 -42.85 -23.46 11.95
N ALA A 92 -42.71 -22.75 13.06
CA ALA A 92 -43.74 -22.73 14.12
C ALA A 92 -45.06 -22.12 13.61
N VAL A 93 -45.00 -21.01 12.86
CA VAL A 93 -46.18 -20.38 12.25
C VAL A 93 -46.84 -21.32 11.24
N LEU A 94 -46.07 -21.99 10.39
CA LEU A 94 -46.60 -22.98 9.45
C LEU A 94 -47.28 -24.14 10.17
N ALA A 95 -46.66 -24.69 11.22
CA ALA A 95 -47.24 -25.76 12.01
C ALA A 95 -48.56 -25.34 12.68
N PHE A 96 -48.61 -24.13 13.23
CA PHE A 96 -49.83 -23.57 13.81
C PHE A 96 -50.95 -23.43 12.78
N TYR A 97 -50.65 -22.90 11.59
CA TYR A 97 -51.62 -22.78 10.52
C TYR A 97 -52.14 -24.15 10.06
N ALA A 98 -51.26 -25.15 9.91
CA ALA A 98 -51.62 -26.51 9.53
C ALA A 98 -52.57 -27.17 10.56
N LEU A 99 -52.36 -26.89 11.86
CA LEU A 99 -53.21 -27.41 12.94
C LEU A 99 -54.62 -26.79 12.92
N LEU A 100 -54.74 -25.51 12.53
CA LEU A 100 -56.03 -24.82 12.42
C LEU A 100 -56.81 -25.11 11.13
N LEU A 101 -56.14 -25.57 10.08
CA LEU A 101 -56.75 -25.94 8.78
C LEU A 101 -57.98 -26.88 8.89
N PRO A 102 -57.95 -28.00 9.63
CA PRO A 102 -59.09 -28.90 9.76
C PRO A 102 -60.30 -28.23 10.42
N PHE A 103 -60.09 -27.34 11.40
CA PHE A 103 -61.17 -26.60 12.06
C PHE A 103 -61.86 -25.63 11.10
N LYS A 104 -61.09 -24.94 10.25
CA LYS A 104 -61.64 -24.05 9.22
C LYS A 104 -62.46 -24.82 8.17
N ARG A 105 -62.04 -26.05 7.84
CA ARG A 105 -62.73 -26.92 6.88
C ARG A 105 -64.03 -27.53 7.43
N LEU A 106 -64.17 -27.60 8.75
CA LEU A 106 -65.36 -28.12 9.42
C LEU A 106 -66.52 -27.10 9.50
N TRP A 107 -66.20 -25.81 9.31
CA TRP A 107 -67.12 -24.69 9.51
C TRP A 107 -67.60 -24.05 8.20
N HIS A 108 -67.39 -24.74 7.09
CA HIS A 108 -67.72 -24.28 5.73
C HIS A 108 -68.36 -25.41 4.93
#